data_AF-A0A423U8Y8-F1
#
_entry.id   AF-A0A423U8Y8-F1
#
_cell.length_a   1.000
_cell.length_b   1.000
_cell.length_c   1.000
_cell.angle_alpha   90.00
_cell.angle_beta   90.00
_cell.angle_gamma   90.00
#
_symmetry.space_group_name_H-M   'P 1'
#
loop_
_entity.id
_entity.type
_entity.pdbx_description
1 polymer ?
#
loop_
_entity_poly.entity_id
_entity_poly.type
_entity_poly.pdbx_seq_one_letter_code
_entity_poly.pdbx_strand_id
1 'polypeptide(L)'
;KSLAELKYAVENIKTIISQSERDSKVVSDYRNLVESGREQFEAEVRSLLPEVKLGETSDKLTRDELNLLIAHAHRKVLQLQNQLARLQAESETLEHDRFKEALNKQRDDDAGLLEAKVNASLEKQKQQLEVEYKRKVAQLREELESELRAQLKRQAAAHSDHLADVLTVQEKELESKWSELLQDKVQTEKDKYLSSVAVMQGQLDGLKNALTARADVDKAAYSARELWLACESLRSALRLGKEGAKSWEEQLKPLDEHITAIKTAGGENSYLSAVIGAVSEEARTRGVYTEDALRERFIKVDRICKRVSMIGDNGGSLIKYMLSYVQSFLILNAFEYLPGSEVRDEEVPVDSLSVYDILARARYCLDKDDLLQS
;
A
#
# COMPACT_ATOMS: atom_id res chain seq x y z
N LYS A 1 -65.28 62.66 -64.97
CA LYS A 1 -65.96 63.73 -64.19
C LYS A 1 -67.43 63.88 -64.60
N SER A 2 -67.77 63.81 -65.89
CA SER A 2 -69.15 63.88 -66.39
C SER A 2 -70.14 62.81 -65.88
N LEU A 3 -69.70 61.57 -65.63
CA LEU A 3 -70.61 60.47 -65.25
C LEU A 3 -71.09 60.55 -63.79
N ALA A 4 -70.24 61.05 -62.87
CA ALA A 4 -70.62 61.27 -61.48
C ALA A 4 -71.55 62.48 -61.32
N GLU A 5 -71.33 63.53 -62.11
CA GLU A 5 -72.19 64.72 -62.19
C GLU A 5 -73.56 64.38 -62.80
N LEU A 6 -73.60 63.56 -63.86
CA LEU A 6 -74.85 63.02 -64.43
C LEU A 6 -75.60 62.14 -63.43
N LYS A 7 -74.90 61.26 -62.70
CA LYS A 7 -75.52 60.39 -61.69
C LYS A 7 -76.11 61.20 -60.53
N TYR A 8 -75.38 62.21 -60.06
CA TYR A 8 -75.87 63.13 -59.04
C TYR A 8 -77.07 63.96 -59.52
N ALA A 9 -77.06 64.45 -60.78
CA ALA A 9 -78.18 65.16 -61.38
C ALA A 9 -79.42 64.25 -61.54
N VAL A 10 -79.24 62.99 -61.95
CA VAL A 10 -80.33 62.00 -62.05
C VAL A 10 -80.86 61.64 -60.67
N GLU A 11 -80.01 61.46 -59.66
CA GLU A 11 -80.45 61.22 -58.27
C GLU A 11 -81.25 62.42 -57.75
N ASN A 12 -80.80 63.64 -58.04
CA ASN A 12 -81.47 64.86 -57.63
C ASN A 12 -82.83 65.01 -58.34
N ILE A 13 -82.89 64.81 -59.66
CA ILE A 13 -84.16 64.77 -60.43
C ILE A 13 -85.10 63.68 -59.89
N LYS A 14 -84.57 62.50 -59.53
CA LYS A 14 -85.36 61.42 -58.92
C LYS A 14 -85.90 61.81 -57.55
N THR A 15 -85.11 62.51 -56.73
CA THR A 15 -85.61 63.03 -55.44
C THR A 15 -86.71 64.08 -55.65
N ILE A 16 -86.54 65.01 -56.60
CA ILE A 16 -87.53 66.04 -56.94
C ILE A 16 -88.82 65.42 -57.50
N ILE A 17 -88.72 64.43 -58.39
CA ILE A 17 -89.89 63.69 -58.91
C ILE A 17 -90.57 62.94 -57.77
N SER A 18 -89.83 62.26 -56.89
CA SER A 18 -90.41 61.53 -55.75
C SER A 18 -91.08 62.46 -54.73
N GLN A 19 -90.56 63.69 -54.56
CA GLN A 19 -91.19 64.73 -53.75
C GLN A 19 -92.45 65.25 -54.46
N SER A 20 -92.37 65.57 -55.75
CA SER A 20 -93.53 66.00 -56.55
C SER A 20 -94.64 64.95 -56.60
N GLU A 21 -94.31 63.65 -56.61
CA GLU A 21 -95.28 62.56 -56.52
C GLU A 21 -95.93 62.47 -55.15
N ARG A 22 -95.17 62.67 -54.06
CA ARG A 22 -95.73 62.73 -52.70
C ARG A 22 -96.64 63.95 -52.56
N ASP A 23 -96.21 65.11 -53.04
CA ASP A 23 -97.00 66.34 -52.99
C ASP A 23 -98.25 66.22 -53.85
N SER A 24 -98.15 65.63 -55.05
CA SER A 24 -99.31 65.36 -55.90
C SER A 24 -100.28 64.35 -55.26
N LYS A 25 -99.79 63.36 -54.52
CA LYS A 25 -100.63 62.42 -53.75
C LYS A 25 -101.33 63.12 -52.59
N VAL A 26 -100.61 63.95 -51.84
CA VAL A 26 -101.21 64.74 -50.75
C VAL A 26 -102.26 65.70 -51.30
N VAL A 27 -102.01 66.36 -52.44
CA VAL A 27 -102.99 67.24 -53.09
C VAL A 27 -104.17 66.46 -53.66
N SER A 28 -103.98 65.27 -54.24
CA SER A 28 -105.08 64.43 -54.70
C SER A 28 -105.93 63.91 -53.54
N ASP A 29 -105.31 63.50 -52.44
CA ASP A 29 -106.00 63.02 -51.25
C ASP A 29 -106.79 64.16 -50.58
N TYR A 30 -106.20 65.35 -50.49
CA TYR A 30 -106.91 66.55 -50.04
C TYR A 30 -108.08 66.91 -50.96
N ARG A 31 -107.88 66.88 -52.28
CA ARG A 31 -108.94 67.17 -53.25
C ARG A 31 -110.10 66.18 -53.13
N ASN A 32 -109.80 64.89 -53.02
CA ASN A 32 -110.80 63.84 -52.83
C ASN A 32 -111.53 64.00 -51.49
N LEU A 33 -110.82 64.35 -50.41
CA LEU A 33 -111.42 64.62 -49.10
C LEU A 33 -112.35 65.84 -49.14
N VAL A 34 -111.95 66.91 -49.86
CA VAL A 34 -112.76 68.13 -50.03
C VAL A 34 -113.95 67.91 -50.95
N GLU A 35 -113.80 67.17 -52.05
CA GLU A 35 -114.90 66.77 -52.94
C GLU A 35 -115.90 65.88 -52.18
N SER A 36 -115.42 64.85 -51.46
CA SER A 36 -116.28 64.00 -50.62
C SER A 36 -116.95 64.79 -49.48
N GLY A 37 -116.24 65.73 -48.87
CA GLY A 37 -116.79 66.64 -47.87
C GLY A 37 -117.88 67.55 -48.44
N ARG A 38 -117.70 68.06 -49.67
CA ARG A 38 -118.72 68.84 -50.40
C ARG A 38 -119.93 68.00 -50.76
N GLU A 39 -119.74 66.79 -51.26
CA GLU A 39 -120.83 65.88 -51.62
C GLU A 39 -121.66 65.49 -50.39
N GLN A 40 -120.99 65.17 -49.27
CA GLN A 40 -121.65 64.86 -48.00
C GLN A 40 -122.40 66.08 -47.46
N PHE A 41 -121.81 67.27 -47.54
CA PHE A 41 -122.48 68.51 -47.13
C PHE A 41 -123.68 68.84 -48.04
N GLU A 42 -123.55 68.69 -49.36
CA GLU A 42 -124.62 68.93 -50.33
C GLU A 42 -125.77 67.92 -50.14
N ALA A 43 -125.45 66.66 -49.81
CA ALA A 43 -126.44 65.64 -49.46
C ALA A 43 -127.15 65.93 -48.12
N GLU A 44 -126.41 66.35 -47.09
CA GLU A 44 -126.97 66.73 -45.78
C GLU A 44 -127.87 67.98 -45.88
N VAL A 45 -127.49 68.99 -46.68
CA VAL A 45 -128.30 70.21 -46.90
C VAL A 45 -129.55 69.91 -47.73
N ARG A 46 -129.46 69.06 -48.77
CA ARG A 46 -130.63 68.60 -49.54
C ARG A 46 -131.62 67.79 -48.70
N SER A 47 -131.14 67.02 -47.72
CA SER A 47 -131.98 66.20 -46.84
C SER A 47 -132.77 67.02 -45.81
N LEU A 48 -132.34 68.23 -45.47
CA LEU A 48 -132.96 69.06 -44.43
C LEU A 48 -133.85 70.18 -44.98
N LEU A 49 -133.68 70.58 -46.26
CA LEU A 49 -134.46 71.63 -46.94
C LEU A 49 -134.88 71.15 -48.36
N PRO A 50 -136.06 70.54 -48.54
CA PRO A 50 -136.47 69.97 -49.83
C PRO A 50 -136.83 70.99 -50.93
N GLU A 51 -137.17 72.24 -50.58
CA GLU A 51 -137.73 73.23 -51.51
C GLU A 51 -136.83 74.42 -51.86
N VAL A 52 -135.55 74.43 -51.45
CA VAL A 52 -134.62 75.51 -51.82
C VAL A 52 -133.52 74.98 -52.74
N LYS A 53 -133.61 75.32 -54.03
CA LYS A 53 -132.50 75.21 -54.98
C LYS A 53 -131.45 76.25 -54.58
N LEU A 54 -130.33 75.79 -54.03
CA LEU A 54 -129.15 76.59 -53.74
C LEU A 54 -128.65 77.25 -55.04
N GLY A 55 -128.88 78.55 -55.21
CA GLY A 55 -128.45 79.19 -56.45
C GLY A 55 -128.81 80.66 -56.68
N GLU A 56 -129.91 81.20 -56.14
CA GLU A 56 -130.26 82.62 -56.38
C GLU A 56 -131.09 83.24 -55.23
N THR A 57 -130.90 84.54 -55.03
CA THR A 57 -131.21 85.35 -53.84
C THR A 57 -132.69 85.67 -53.65
N SER A 58 -133.27 85.33 -52.49
CA SER A 58 -134.56 85.85 -52.02
C SER A 58 -134.72 85.67 -50.50
N ASP A 59 -135.57 86.51 -49.91
CA ASP A 59 -135.74 86.90 -48.50
C ASP A 59 -135.81 85.79 -47.43
N LYS A 60 -135.13 86.08 -46.30
CA LYS A 60 -135.24 85.58 -44.91
C LYS A 60 -135.88 84.19 -44.69
N LEU A 61 -135.02 83.21 -44.39
CA LEU A 61 -135.34 81.93 -43.77
C LEU A 61 -136.22 82.10 -42.52
N THR A 62 -137.18 81.20 -42.32
CA THR A 62 -138.07 81.18 -41.15
C THR A 62 -137.29 80.84 -39.88
N ARG A 63 -137.66 81.39 -38.71
CA ARG A 63 -136.94 81.17 -37.42
C ARG A 63 -136.73 79.68 -37.09
N ASP A 64 -137.65 78.82 -37.48
CA ASP A 64 -137.61 77.39 -37.21
C ASP A 64 -136.60 76.64 -38.12
N GLU A 65 -136.43 77.08 -39.37
CA GLU A 65 -135.44 76.51 -40.30
C GLU A 65 -134.02 76.89 -39.92
N LEU A 66 -133.83 78.14 -39.43
CA LEU A 66 -132.55 78.58 -38.89
C LEU A 66 -132.18 77.82 -37.60
N ASN A 67 -133.14 77.60 -36.71
CA ASN A 67 -132.92 76.80 -35.49
C ASN A 67 -132.58 75.35 -35.81
N LEU A 68 -133.17 74.74 -36.85
CA LEU A 68 -132.84 73.39 -37.28
C LEU A 68 -131.42 73.29 -37.84
N LEU A 69 -130.99 74.27 -38.64
CA LEU A 69 -129.65 74.32 -39.21
C LEU A 69 -128.58 74.63 -38.14
N ILE A 70 -128.88 75.51 -37.18
CA ILE A 70 -128.02 75.78 -36.01
C ILE A 70 -127.90 74.52 -35.12
N ALA A 71 -129.00 73.81 -34.86
CA ALA A 71 -128.97 72.58 -34.07
C ALA A 71 -128.16 71.47 -34.75
N HIS A 72 -128.28 71.33 -36.08
CA HIS A 72 -127.49 70.40 -36.87
C HIS A 72 -126.01 70.77 -36.89
N ALA A 73 -125.68 72.05 -37.13
CA ALA A 73 -124.31 72.55 -37.09
C ALA A 73 -123.67 72.34 -35.71
N HIS A 74 -124.40 72.63 -34.64
CA HIS A 74 -123.93 72.41 -33.27
C HIS A 74 -123.72 70.91 -32.97
N ARG A 75 -124.61 70.03 -33.44
CA ARG A 75 -124.45 68.57 -33.32
C ARG A 75 -123.24 68.06 -34.11
N LYS A 76 -122.99 68.58 -35.31
CA LYS A 76 -121.82 68.22 -36.13
C LYS A 76 -120.53 68.72 -35.51
N VAL A 77 -120.50 69.94 -34.98
CA VAL A 77 -119.35 70.49 -34.24
C VAL A 77 -119.06 69.65 -33.00
N LEU A 78 -120.08 69.27 -32.22
CA LEU A 78 -119.92 68.35 -31.08
C LEU A 78 -119.39 66.98 -31.51
N GLN A 79 -119.88 66.44 -32.64
CA GLN A 79 -119.42 65.16 -33.16
C GLN A 79 -117.95 65.22 -33.61
N LEU A 80 -117.54 66.28 -34.30
CA LEU A 80 -116.15 66.51 -34.71
C LEU A 80 -115.24 66.76 -33.51
N GLN A 81 -115.69 67.52 -32.51
CA GLN A 81 -114.95 67.72 -31.25
C GLN A 81 -114.74 66.41 -30.50
N ASN A 82 -115.76 65.56 -30.43
CA ASN A 82 -115.64 64.23 -29.83
C ASN A 82 -114.71 63.29 -30.63
N GLN A 83 -114.71 63.39 -31.96
CA GLN A 83 -113.79 62.63 -32.80
C GLN A 83 -112.34 63.11 -32.66
N LEU A 84 -112.11 64.42 -32.62
CA LEU A 84 -110.78 65.00 -32.39
C LEU A 84 -110.25 64.63 -31.00
N ALA A 85 -111.06 64.72 -29.95
CA ALA A 85 -110.66 64.31 -28.61
C ALA A 85 -110.29 62.82 -28.53
N ARG A 86 -111.02 61.96 -29.25
CA ARG A 86 -110.68 60.53 -29.36
C ARG A 86 -109.36 60.30 -30.09
N LEU A 87 -109.15 60.96 -31.22
CA LEU A 87 -107.90 60.85 -31.99
C LEU A 87 -106.69 61.41 -31.22
N GLN A 88 -106.87 62.49 -30.46
CA GLN A 88 -105.83 63.04 -29.59
C GLN A 88 -105.48 62.07 -28.45
N ALA A 89 -106.48 61.53 -27.75
CA ALA A 89 -106.24 60.54 -26.69
C ALA A 89 -105.56 59.27 -27.26
N GLU A 90 -106.00 58.80 -28.42
CA GLU A 90 -105.38 57.65 -29.09
C GLU A 90 -103.92 57.97 -29.50
N SER A 91 -103.66 59.14 -30.08
CA SER A 91 -102.30 59.57 -30.43
C SER A 91 -101.40 59.70 -29.20
N GLU A 92 -101.88 60.29 -28.10
CA GLU A 92 -101.14 60.42 -26.84
C GLU A 92 -100.81 59.04 -26.25
N THR A 93 -101.74 58.09 -26.28
CA THR A 93 -101.47 56.72 -25.80
C THR A 93 -100.44 56.00 -26.67
N LEU A 94 -100.54 56.13 -28.00
CA LEU A 94 -99.59 55.53 -28.93
C LEU A 94 -98.20 56.15 -28.81
N GLU A 95 -98.11 57.46 -28.62
CA GLU A 95 -96.84 58.15 -28.36
C GLU A 95 -96.23 57.76 -27.02
N HIS A 96 -97.04 57.65 -25.97
CA HIS A 96 -96.61 57.19 -24.66
C HIS A 96 -96.11 55.75 -24.69
N ASP A 97 -96.81 54.85 -25.41
CA ASP A 97 -96.40 53.47 -25.55
C ASP A 97 -95.15 53.33 -26.41
N ARG A 98 -95.02 54.09 -27.50
CA ARG A 98 -93.77 54.19 -28.28
C ARG A 98 -92.61 54.72 -27.45
N PHE A 99 -92.86 55.72 -26.61
CA PHE A 99 -91.84 56.29 -25.73
C PHE A 99 -91.40 55.28 -24.67
N LYS A 100 -92.34 54.55 -24.06
CA LYS A 100 -92.03 53.44 -23.14
C LYS A 100 -91.26 52.32 -23.82
N GLU A 101 -91.66 51.93 -25.03
CA GLU A 101 -90.95 50.91 -25.81
C GLU A 101 -89.52 51.36 -26.14
N ALA A 102 -89.33 52.62 -26.53
CA ALA A 102 -88.01 53.19 -26.77
C ALA A 102 -87.16 53.23 -25.49
N LEU A 103 -87.76 53.62 -24.35
CA LEU A 103 -87.10 53.60 -23.04
C LEU A 103 -86.72 52.18 -22.61
N ASN A 104 -87.59 51.20 -22.81
CA ASN A 104 -87.31 49.81 -22.48
C ASN A 104 -86.19 49.26 -23.36
N LYS A 105 -86.23 49.53 -24.67
CA LYS A 105 -85.13 49.19 -25.59
C LYS A 105 -83.80 49.83 -25.16
N GLN A 106 -83.82 51.11 -24.80
CA GLN A 106 -82.63 51.78 -24.30
C GLN A 106 -82.12 51.15 -23.00
N ARG A 107 -83.00 50.80 -22.06
CA ARG A 107 -82.61 50.12 -20.81
C ARG A 107 -82.02 48.75 -21.07
N ASP A 108 -82.59 47.98 -22.00
CA ASP A 108 -82.08 46.66 -22.37
C ASP A 108 -80.72 46.77 -23.07
N ASP A 109 -80.56 47.75 -23.97
CA ASP A 109 -79.30 48.05 -24.64
C ASP A 109 -78.22 48.51 -23.63
N ASP A 110 -78.57 49.41 -22.71
CA ASP A 110 -77.67 49.90 -21.65
C ASP A 110 -77.30 48.78 -20.66
N ALA A 111 -78.24 47.90 -20.32
CA ALA A 111 -77.98 46.72 -19.49
C ALA A 111 -77.03 45.75 -20.19
N GLY A 112 -77.26 45.48 -21.49
CA GLY A 112 -76.38 44.63 -22.29
C GLY A 112 -74.97 45.22 -22.45
N LEU A 113 -74.86 46.54 -22.65
CA LEU A 113 -73.58 47.24 -22.71
C LEU A 113 -72.85 47.22 -21.35
N LEU A 114 -73.57 47.37 -20.25
CA LEU A 114 -73.01 47.29 -18.91
C LEU A 114 -72.51 45.87 -18.60
N GLU A 115 -73.32 44.86 -18.90
CA GLU A 115 -72.95 43.45 -18.72
C GLU A 115 -71.72 43.09 -19.57
N ALA A 116 -71.67 43.52 -20.83
CA ALA A 116 -70.50 43.34 -21.69
C ALA A 116 -69.24 44.02 -21.13
N LYS A 117 -69.36 45.24 -20.59
CA LYS A 117 -68.24 45.94 -19.93
C LYS A 117 -67.77 45.23 -18.66
N VAL A 118 -68.71 44.78 -17.82
CA VAL A 118 -68.40 44.03 -16.60
C VAL A 118 -67.69 42.72 -16.96
N ASN A 119 -68.24 41.95 -17.89
CA ASN A 119 -67.63 40.70 -18.36
C ASN A 119 -66.24 40.92 -18.95
N ALA A 120 -66.05 41.96 -19.77
CA ALA A 120 -64.73 42.31 -20.30
C ALA A 120 -63.73 42.71 -19.21
N SER A 121 -64.17 43.44 -18.18
CA SER A 121 -63.31 43.80 -17.04
C SER A 121 -62.95 42.60 -16.17
N LEU A 122 -63.91 41.69 -15.95
CA LEU A 122 -63.76 40.47 -15.18
C LEU A 122 -62.80 39.50 -15.89
N GLU A 123 -62.92 39.38 -17.21
CA GLU A 123 -62.01 38.58 -18.03
C GLU A 123 -60.57 39.14 -18.00
N LYS A 124 -60.42 40.47 -18.08
CA LYS A 124 -59.09 41.11 -17.91
C LYS A 124 -58.50 40.82 -16.54
N GLN A 125 -59.29 40.91 -15.47
CA GLN A 125 -58.81 40.61 -14.12
C GLN A 125 -58.43 39.14 -13.96
N LYS A 126 -59.22 38.21 -14.50
CA LYS A 126 -58.87 36.78 -14.52
C LYS A 126 -57.56 36.52 -15.23
N GLN A 127 -57.37 37.12 -16.41
CA GLN A 127 -56.12 36.98 -17.18
C GLN A 127 -54.92 37.56 -16.42
N GLN A 128 -55.06 38.74 -15.81
CA GLN A 128 -54.02 39.33 -14.98
C GLN A 128 -53.67 38.43 -13.80
N LEU A 129 -54.68 37.89 -13.10
CA LEU A 129 -54.49 37.02 -11.94
C LEU A 129 -53.85 35.68 -12.34
N GLU A 130 -54.20 35.12 -13.49
CA GLU A 130 -53.53 33.94 -14.04
C GLU A 130 -52.06 34.19 -14.37
N VAL A 131 -51.75 35.35 -14.98
CA VAL A 131 -50.37 35.72 -15.31
C VAL A 131 -49.55 35.91 -14.04
N GLU A 132 -50.10 36.61 -13.03
CA GLU A 132 -49.44 36.76 -11.74
C GLU A 132 -49.25 35.44 -11.01
N TYR A 133 -50.25 34.55 -11.04
CA TYR A 133 -50.14 33.24 -10.43
C TYR A 133 -49.06 32.39 -11.11
N LYS A 134 -49.06 32.34 -12.45
CA LYS A 134 -48.02 31.64 -13.23
C LYS A 134 -46.64 32.22 -12.92
N ARG A 135 -46.52 33.55 -12.80
CA ARG A 135 -45.26 34.23 -12.44
C ARG A 135 -44.80 33.84 -11.02
N LYS A 136 -45.68 33.87 -10.03
CA LYS A 136 -45.36 33.47 -8.64
C LYS A 136 -44.94 32.00 -8.55
N VAL A 137 -45.64 31.11 -9.25
CA VAL A 137 -45.28 29.68 -9.30
C VAL A 137 -43.90 29.49 -9.95
N ALA A 138 -43.60 30.22 -11.02
CA ALA A 138 -42.29 30.15 -11.67
C ALA A 138 -41.17 30.66 -10.74
N GLN A 139 -41.39 31.80 -10.06
CA GLN A 139 -40.44 32.35 -9.09
C GLN A 139 -40.17 31.39 -7.94
N LEU A 140 -41.22 30.84 -7.32
CA LEU A 140 -41.07 29.86 -6.24
C LEU A 140 -40.33 28.60 -6.70
N ARG A 141 -40.58 28.13 -7.92
CA ARG A 141 -39.85 26.99 -8.49
C ARG A 141 -38.37 27.32 -8.67
N GLU A 142 -38.05 28.49 -9.20
CA GLU A 142 -36.67 28.92 -9.40
C GLU A 142 -35.91 29.07 -8.07
N GLU A 143 -36.55 29.68 -7.07
CA GLU A 143 -36.02 29.81 -5.70
C GLU A 143 -35.76 28.42 -5.10
N LEU A 144 -36.74 27.52 -5.10
CA LEU A 144 -36.60 26.16 -4.58
C LEU A 144 -35.52 25.36 -5.31
N GLU A 145 -35.46 25.45 -6.64
CA GLU A 145 -34.39 24.79 -7.41
C GLU A 145 -33.01 25.38 -7.07
N SER A 146 -32.91 26.69 -6.87
CA SER A 146 -31.66 27.34 -6.50
C SER A 146 -31.18 26.92 -5.11
N GLU A 147 -32.10 26.83 -4.15
CA GLU A 147 -31.84 26.35 -2.79
C GLU A 147 -31.45 24.88 -2.79
N LEU A 148 -32.18 24.05 -3.53
CA LEU A 148 -31.86 22.62 -3.66
C LEU A 148 -30.48 22.41 -4.28
N ARG A 149 -30.15 23.14 -5.35
CA ARG A 149 -28.80 23.10 -5.95
C ARG A 149 -27.73 23.56 -4.95
N ALA A 150 -28.00 24.60 -4.16
CA ALA A 150 -27.06 25.07 -3.14
C ALA A 150 -26.86 24.03 -2.03
N GLN A 151 -27.92 23.38 -1.55
CA GLN A 151 -27.84 22.32 -0.55
C GLN A 151 -27.09 21.09 -1.08
N LEU A 152 -27.40 20.63 -2.29
CA LEU A 152 -26.70 19.51 -2.92
C LEU A 152 -25.21 19.81 -3.10
N LYS A 153 -24.84 21.04 -3.49
CA LYS A 153 -23.44 21.46 -3.57
C LYS A 153 -22.74 21.43 -2.21
N ARG A 154 -23.38 21.96 -1.16
CA ARG A 154 -22.83 21.91 0.20
C ARG A 154 -22.69 20.47 0.70
N GLN A 155 -23.68 19.63 0.43
CA GLN A 155 -23.66 18.22 0.82
C GLN A 155 -22.55 17.46 0.08
N ALA A 156 -22.40 17.68 -1.23
CA ALA A 156 -21.33 17.07 -2.01
C ALA A 156 -19.94 17.53 -1.54
N ALA A 157 -19.78 18.81 -1.21
CA ALA A 157 -18.54 19.34 -0.64
C ALA A 157 -18.24 18.71 0.72
N ALA A 158 -19.21 18.70 1.64
CA ALA A 158 -19.03 18.09 2.96
C ALA A 158 -18.73 16.58 2.89
N HIS A 159 -19.35 15.84 1.97
CA HIS A 159 -19.02 14.44 1.73
C HIS A 159 -17.63 14.26 1.14
N SER A 160 -17.21 15.13 0.22
CA SER A 160 -15.85 15.11 -0.34
C SER A 160 -14.80 15.38 0.74
N ASP A 161 -15.03 16.38 1.58
CA ASP A 161 -14.14 16.74 2.70
C ASP A 161 -14.08 15.59 3.71
N HIS A 162 -15.23 15.01 4.08
CA HIS A 162 -15.28 13.87 4.97
C HIS A 162 -14.53 12.65 4.41
N LEU A 163 -14.68 12.35 3.12
CA LEU A 163 -13.94 11.27 2.47
C LEU A 163 -12.44 11.55 2.46
N ALA A 164 -12.02 12.80 2.21
CA ALA A 164 -10.62 13.18 2.28
C ALA A 164 -10.07 12.97 3.71
N ASP A 165 -10.80 13.41 4.74
CA ASP A 165 -10.40 13.20 6.13
C ASP A 165 -10.27 11.72 6.47
N VAL A 166 -11.27 10.90 6.11
CA VAL A 166 -11.23 9.44 6.33
C VAL A 166 -10.04 8.80 5.62
N LEU A 167 -9.76 9.18 4.37
CA LEU A 167 -8.61 8.68 3.64
C LEU A 167 -7.30 9.06 4.32
N THR A 168 -7.16 10.31 4.77
CA THR A 168 -5.92 10.73 5.47
C THR A 168 -5.71 9.99 6.79
N VAL A 169 -6.78 9.67 7.51
CA VAL A 169 -6.71 8.86 8.74
C VAL A 169 -6.32 7.43 8.39
N GLN A 170 -6.94 6.83 7.37
CA GLN A 170 -6.59 5.48 6.92
C GLN A 170 -5.15 5.38 6.43
N GLU A 171 -4.66 6.38 5.69
CA GLU A 171 -3.27 6.44 5.25
C GLU A 171 -2.31 6.47 6.44
N LYS A 172 -2.57 7.32 7.44
CA LYS A 172 -1.76 7.38 8.66
C LYS A 172 -1.80 6.08 9.46
N GLU A 173 -2.96 5.46 9.59
CA GLU A 173 -3.09 4.16 10.26
C GLU A 173 -2.32 3.06 9.53
N LEU A 174 -2.39 3.04 8.19
CA LEU A 174 -1.63 2.10 7.38
C LEU A 174 -0.14 2.35 7.51
N GLU A 175 0.31 3.60 7.41
CA GLU A 175 1.71 3.97 7.58
C GLU A 175 2.23 3.58 8.96
N SER A 176 1.46 3.84 10.02
CA SER A 176 1.79 3.40 11.37
C SER A 176 1.93 1.88 11.47
N LYS A 177 0.96 1.11 10.96
CA LYS A 177 1.00 -0.36 10.96
C LYS A 177 2.18 -0.89 10.16
N TRP A 178 2.47 -0.30 8.99
CA TRP A 178 3.62 -0.68 8.18
C TRP A 178 4.94 -0.36 8.87
N SER A 179 5.04 0.79 9.54
CA SER A 179 6.24 1.16 10.29
C SER A 179 6.51 0.20 11.44
N GLU A 180 5.47 -0.19 12.19
CA GLU A 180 5.55 -1.17 13.29
C GLU A 180 5.95 -2.54 12.76
N LEU A 181 5.28 -3.05 11.73
CA LEU A 181 5.62 -4.34 11.10
C LEU A 181 7.05 -4.34 10.53
N LEU A 182 7.47 -3.24 9.90
CA LEU A 182 8.81 -3.12 9.35
C LEU A 182 9.85 -3.12 10.49
N GLN A 183 9.60 -2.37 11.55
CA GLN A 183 10.47 -2.31 12.72
C GLN A 183 10.60 -3.69 13.37
N ASP A 184 9.49 -4.41 13.57
CA ASP A 184 9.49 -5.77 14.10
C ASP A 184 10.29 -6.72 13.20
N LYS A 185 10.07 -6.69 11.88
CA LYS A 185 10.83 -7.52 10.94
C LYS A 185 12.31 -7.20 10.99
N VAL A 186 12.68 -5.92 11.00
CA VAL A 186 14.08 -5.49 11.12
C VAL A 186 14.69 -5.96 12.43
N GLN A 187 13.99 -5.86 13.56
CA GLN A 187 14.48 -6.34 14.85
C GLN A 187 14.65 -7.87 14.84
N THR A 188 13.67 -8.62 14.34
CA THR A 188 13.78 -10.09 14.27
C THR A 188 14.96 -10.55 13.40
N GLU A 189 15.24 -9.87 12.28
CA GLU A 189 16.40 -10.18 11.44
C GLU A 189 17.72 -9.76 12.11
N LYS A 190 17.74 -8.63 12.83
CA LYS A 190 18.90 -8.23 13.65
C LYS A 190 19.20 -9.25 14.74
N ASP A 191 18.20 -9.75 15.44
CA ASP A 191 18.37 -10.74 16.51
C ASP A 191 18.88 -12.09 15.95
N LYS A 192 18.37 -12.51 14.79
CA LYS A 192 18.90 -13.69 14.08
C LYS A 192 20.35 -13.48 13.65
N TYR A 193 20.70 -12.30 13.16
CA TYR A 193 22.06 -11.99 12.76
C TYR A 193 23.01 -11.97 13.96
N LEU A 194 22.64 -11.28 15.05
CA LEU A 194 23.43 -11.20 16.27
C LEU A 194 23.62 -12.58 16.92
N SER A 195 22.58 -13.42 16.96
CA SER A 195 22.70 -14.80 17.46
C SER A 195 23.62 -15.64 16.57
N SER A 196 23.54 -15.51 15.25
CA SER A 196 24.47 -16.18 14.33
C SER A 196 25.91 -15.71 14.55
N VAL A 197 26.15 -14.40 14.69
CA VAL A 197 27.47 -13.85 14.98
C VAL A 197 28.02 -14.37 16.32
N ALA A 198 27.19 -14.45 17.35
CA ALA A 198 27.60 -15.00 18.66
C ALA A 198 28.00 -16.48 18.56
N VAL A 199 27.25 -17.29 17.79
CA VAL A 199 27.62 -18.70 17.53
C VAL A 199 28.94 -18.78 16.79
N MET A 200 29.13 -17.99 15.73
CA MET A 200 30.38 -17.97 14.96
C MET A 200 31.57 -17.53 15.82
N GLN A 201 31.37 -16.53 16.68
CA GLN A 201 32.39 -16.10 17.64
C GLN A 201 32.76 -17.22 18.62
N GLY A 202 31.78 -17.91 19.19
CA GLY A 202 32.01 -19.05 20.07
C GLY A 202 32.75 -20.20 19.38
N GLN A 203 32.44 -20.48 18.12
CA GLN A 203 33.17 -21.47 17.31
C GLN A 203 34.61 -21.04 17.06
N LEU A 204 34.85 -19.75 16.77
CA LEU A 204 36.18 -19.20 16.50
C LEU A 204 37.04 -19.22 17.77
N ASP A 205 36.49 -18.85 18.92
CA ASP A 205 37.16 -18.95 20.21
C ASP A 205 37.45 -20.41 20.58
N GLY A 206 36.50 -21.33 20.31
CA GLY A 206 36.71 -22.77 20.46
C GLY A 206 37.85 -23.30 19.59
N LEU A 207 37.89 -22.91 18.31
CA LEU A 207 38.96 -23.28 17.39
C LEU A 207 40.30 -22.68 17.80
N LYS A 208 40.33 -21.42 18.24
CA LYS A 208 41.53 -20.75 18.74
C LYS A 208 42.10 -21.52 19.94
N ASN A 209 41.26 -21.85 20.91
CA ASN A 209 41.67 -22.58 22.10
C ASN A 209 42.15 -24.01 21.77
N ALA A 210 41.46 -24.70 20.86
CA ALA A 210 41.88 -26.02 20.39
C ALA A 210 43.23 -25.95 19.65
N LEU A 211 43.44 -24.91 18.83
CA LEU A 211 44.68 -24.70 18.09
C LEU A 211 45.85 -24.37 19.03
N THR A 212 45.64 -23.52 20.05
CA THR A 212 46.70 -23.22 21.04
C THR A 212 47.04 -24.46 21.86
N ALA A 213 46.03 -25.21 22.33
CA ALA A 213 46.26 -26.46 23.06
C ALA A 213 47.02 -27.48 22.21
N ARG A 214 46.67 -27.61 20.93
CA ARG A 214 47.40 -28.47 20.00
C ARG A 214 48.83 -27.98 19.76
N ALA A 215 49.04 -26.68 19.59
CA ALA A 215 50.36 -26.11 19.40
C ALA A 215 51.28 -26.39 20.60
N ASP A 216 50.76 -26.37 21.82
CA ASP A 216 51.55 -26.69 23.02
C ASP A 216 51.86 -28.19 23.13
N VAL A 217 50.90 -29.06 22.78
CA VAL A 217 51.16 -30.51 22.66
C VAL A 217 52.19 -30.79 21.58
N ASP A 218 52.10 -30.15 20.42
CA ASP A 218 53.04 -30.32 19.32
C ASP A 218 54.44 -29.84 19.73
N LYS A 219 54.58 -28.68 20.40
CA LYS A 219 55.87 -28.22 20.95
C LYS A 219 56.47 -29.24 21.93
N ALA A 220 55.67 -29.78 22.85
CA ALA A 220 56.14 -30.81 23.78
C ALA A 220 56.59 -32.08 23.03
N ALA A 221 55.82 -32.52 22.03
CA ALA A 221 56.16 -33.67 21.19
C ALA A 221 57.45 -33.43 20.38
N TYR A 222 57.65 -32.23 19.83
CA TYR A 222 58.88 -31.85 19.15
C TYR A 222 60.09 -31.92 20.08
N SER A 223 60.02 -31.30 21.26
CA SER A 223 61.12 -31.34 22.24
C SER A 223 61.45 -32.77 22.71
N ALA A 224 60.43 -33.60 22.94
CA ALA A 224 60.62 -35.01 23.30
C ALA A 224 61.27 -35.81 22.17
N ARG A 225 60.87 -35.55 20.91
CA ARG A 225 61.45 -36.20 19.73
C ARG A 225 62.90 -35.77 19.50
N GLU A 226 63.21 -34.49 19.64
CA GLU A 226 64.58 -33.97 19.55
C GLU A 226 65.48 -34.61 20.61
N LEU A 227 65.00 -34.68 21.86
CA LEU A 227 65.71 -35.35 22.95
C LEU A 227 65.91 -36.84 22.64
N TRP A 228 64.88 -37.52 22.16
CA TRP A 228 64.97 -38.95 21.81
C TRP A 228 66.00 -39.19 20.69
N LEU A 229 66.01 -38.36 19.64
CA LEU A 229 67.01 -38.43 18.57
C LEU A 229 68.44 -38.17 19.10
N ALA A 230 68.59 -37.19 19.99
CA ALA A 230 69.88 -36.90 20.62
C ALA A 230 70.37 -38.09 21.46
N CYS A 231 69.50 -38.69 22.29
CA CYS A 231 69.79 -39.89 23.06
C CYS A 231 70.11 -41.10 22.17
N GLU A 232 69.36 -41.29 21.08
CA GLU A 232 69.60 -42.38 20.13
C GLU A 232 70.94 -42.21 19.40
N SER A 233 71.30 -40.97 19.04
CA SER A 233 72.61 -40.65 18.47
C SER A 233 73.76 -40.98 19.43
N LEU A 234 73.59 -40.67 20.73
CA LEU A 234 74.56 -41.02 21.76
C LEU A 234 74.64 -42.54 21.94
N ARG A 235 73.50 -43.24 22.00
CA ARG A 235 73.44 -44.70 22.11
C ARG A 235 74.12 -45.39 20.94
N SER A 236 73.90 -44.90 19.73
CA SER A 236 74.58 -45.38 18.53
C SER A 236 76.09 -45.13 18.60
N ALA A 237 76.52 -43.94 19.01
CA ALA A 237 77.93 -43.61 19.20
C ALA A 237 78.62 -44.50 20.24
N LEU A 238 77.93 -44.84 21.33
CA LEU A 238 78.43 -45.74 22.38
C LEU A 238 78.54 -47.20 21.92
N ARG A 239 77.64 -47.65 21.03
CA ARG A 239 77.63 -49.04 20.54
C ARG A 239 78.61 -49.25 19.38
N LEU A 240 78.58 -48.38 18.39
CA LEU A 240 79.31 -48.57 17.13
C LEU A 240 80.67 -47.85 17.11
N GLY A 241 80.87 -46.84 17.97
CA GLY A 241 82.09 -46.04 17.98
C GLY A 241 82.28 -45.30 16.66
N LYS A 242 83.54 -45.10 16.26
CA LYS A 242 83.88 -44.53 14.95
C LYS A 242 83.75 -45.59 13.84
N GLU A 243 82.80 -45.40 12.93
CA GLU A 243 82.59 -46.28 11.77
C GLU A 243 83.88 -46.42 10.93
N GLY A 244 84.29 -47.67 10.67
CA GLY A 244 85.44 -47.99 9.80
C GLY A 244 86.82 -47.97 10.47
N ALA A 245 86.90 -47.79 11.79
CA ALA A 245 88.16 -47.88 12.53
C ALA A 245 88.73 -49.32 12.56
N LYS A 246 90.05 -49.46 12.37
CA LYS A 246 90.73 -50.77 12.31
C LYS A 246 91.34 -51.20 13.65
N SER A 247 91.48 -50.25 14.57
CA SER A 247 92.04 -50.45 15.91
C SER A 247 91.06 -49.97 16.98
N TRP A 248 91.05 -50.66 18.12
CA TRP A 248 90.25 -50.34 19.30
C TRP A 248 90.50 -48.92 19.86
N GLU A 249 91.70 -48.35 19.64
CA GLU A 249 92.01 -46.95 19.99
C GLU A 249 91.40 -45.95 19.02
N GLU A 250 91.27 -46.32 17.74
CA GLU A 250 90.71 -45.47 16.69
C GLU A 250 89.16 -45.48 16.71
N GLN A 251 88.56 -46.47 17.39
CA GLN A 251 87.10 -46.59 17.60
C GLN A 251 86.55 -45.59 18.62
N LEU A 252 87.42 -44.99 19.45
CA LEU A 252 87.04 -43.98 20.42
C LEU A 252 86.50 -42.72 19.72
N LYS A 253 85.30 -42.29 20.13
CA LYS A 253 84.67 -41.05 19.66
C LYS A 253 84.36 -40.15 20.86
N PRO A 254 84.73 -38.85 20.81
CA PRO A 254 84.38 -37.91 21.88
C PRO A 254 82.86 -37.79 22.00
N LEU A 255 82.36 -37.79 23.24
CA LEU A 255 80.93 -37.75 23.53
C LEU A 255 80.39 -36.33 23.73
N ASP A 256 81.27 -35.33 23.77
CA ASP A 256 80.90 -33.94 24.08
C ASP A 256 79.87 -33.36 23.10
N GLU A 257 80.01 -33.62 21.80
CA GLU A 257 79.03 -33.19 20.77
C GLU A 257 77.64 -33.80 21.01
N HIS A 258 77.58 -35.07 21.45
CA HIS A 258 76.32 -35.75 21.72
C HIS A 258 75.70 -35.28 23.05
N ILE A 259 76.52 -35.02 24.06
CA ILE A 259 76.09 -34.51 25.37
C ILE A 259 75.57 -33.08 25.27
N THR A 260 76.26 -32.23 24.50
CA THR A 260 75.79 -30.86 24.22
C THR A 260 74.48 -30.88 23.44
N ALA A 261 74.31 -31.77 22.46
CA ALA A 261 73.04 -31.96 21.75
C ALA A 261 71.89 -32.36 22.68
N ILE A 262 72.12 -33.28 23.63
CA ILE A 262 71.13 -33.68 24.64
C ILE A 262 70.80 -32.50 25.57
N LYS A 263 71.81 -31.72 25.98
CA LYS A 263 71.60 -30.53 26.81
C LYS A 263 70.76 -29.46 26.10
N THR A 264 70.98 -29.26 24.79
CA THR A 264 70.18 -28.32 24.00
C THR A 264 68.74 -28.81 23.77
N ALA A 265 68.55 -30.09 23.50
CA ALA A 265 67.22 -30.66 23.24
C ALA A 265 66.39 -30.84 24.52
N GLY A 266 67.04 -31.08 25.66
CA GLY A 266 66.40 -31.33 26.95
C GLY A 266 66.03 -30.11 27.78
N GLY A 267 66.38 -28.90 27.32
CA GLY A 267 66.11 -27.65 28.03
C GLY A 267 66.61 -27.65 29.49
N GLU A 268 65.84 -27.01 30.39
CA GLU A 268 66.18 -26.88 31.82
C GLU A 268 65.63 -28.03 32.68
N ASN A 269 65.80 -29.28 32.27
CA ASN A 269 65.40 -30.41 33.11
C ASN A 269 66.47 -30.75 34.17
N SER A 270 66.14 -30.58 35.44
CA SER A 270 67.03 -30.89 36.58
C SER A 270 67.57 -32.32 36.54
N TYR A 271 66.77 -33.30 36.10
CA TYR A 271 67.21 -34.69 36.02
C TYR A 271 68.27 -34.88 34.93
N LEU A 272 68.08 -34.28 33.75
CA LEU A 272 69.06 -34.36 32.66
C LEU A 272 70.38 -33.71 33.05
N SER A 273 70.32 -32.58 33.75
CA SER A 273 71.53 -31.90 34.24
C SER A 273 72.33 -32.75 35.24
N ALA A 274 71.64 -33.49 36.12
CA ALA A 274 72.27 -34.41 37.07
C ALA A 274 72.90 -35.62 36.35
N VAL A 275 72.20 -36.21 35.37
CA VAL A 275 72.70 -37.34 34.58
C VAL A 275 73.91 -36.94 33.74
N ILE A 276 73.86 -35.79 33.07
CA ILE A 276 75.00 -35.26 32.32
C ILE A 276 76.18 -34.99 33.27
N GLY A 277 75.91 -34.45 34.47
CA GLY A 277 76.92 -34.20 35.50
C GLY A 277 77.60 -35.47 36.05
N ALA A 278 76.93 -36.62 36.00
CA ALA A 278 77.49 -37.91 36.42
C ALA A 278 78.48 -38.51 35.41
N VAL A 279 78.50 -38.03 34.17
CA VAL A 279 79.44 -38.50 33.14
C VAL A 279 80.83 -37.93 33.40
N SER A 280 81.84 -38.80 33.51
CA SER A 280 83.23 -38.40 33.76
C SER A 280 83.81 -37.56 32.62
N GLU A 281 84.67 -36.59 32.97
CA GLU A 281 85.33 -35.71 31.98
C GLU A 281 86.24 -36.49 31.01
N GLU A 282 86.78 -37.63 31.45
CA GLU A 282 87.54 -38.55 30.58
C GLU A 282 86.65 -39.18 29.50
N ALA A 283 85.41 -39.58 29.84
CA ALA A 283 84.48 -40.14 28.87
C ALA A 283 83.99 -39.08 27.86
N ARG A 284 83.92 -37.81 28.27
CA ARG A 284 83.55 -36.70 27.39
C ARG A 284 84.60 -36.40 26.33
N THR A 285 85.86 -36.31 26.75
CA THR A 285 86.98 -35.89 25.89
C THR A 285 87.59 -37.02 25.07
N ARG A 286 87.83 -38.19 25.69
CA ARG A 286 88.42 -39.34 25.02
C ARG A 286 87.38 -40.24 24.34
N GLY A 287 86.18 -40.32 24.90
CA GLY A 287 85.19 -41.33 24.52
C GLY A 287 85.28 -42.62 25.34
N VAL A 288 84.32 -43.51 25.12
CA VAL A 288 84.22 -44.81 25.80
C VAL A 288 84.50 -45.92 24.79
N TYR A 289 85.17 -46.99 25.25
CA TYR A 289 85.37 -48.17 24.42
C TYR A 289 84.03 -48.89 24.20
N THR A 290 83.74 -49.24 22.95
CA THR A 290 82.57 -50.03 22.62
C THR A 290 82.69 -51.44 23.23
N GLU A 291 81.55 -52.10 23.42
CA GLU A 291 81.50 -53.47 23.92
C GLU A 291 82.34 -54.43 23.06
N ASP A 292 82.24 -54.27 21.73
CA ASP A 292 83.04 -55.05 20.78
C ASP A 292 84.56 -54.79 20.94
N ALA A 293 84.95 -53.52 21.15
CA ALA A 293 86.36 -53.17 21.38
C ALA A 293 86.90 -53.79 22.67
N LEU A 294 86.08 -53.81 23.73
CA LEU A 294 86.43 -54.43 25.01
C LEU A 294 86.54 -55.95 24.89
N ARG A 295 85.63 -56.60 24.16
CA ARG A 295 85.68 -58.04 23.84
C ARG A 295 86.96 -58.40 23.07
N GLU A 296 87.32 -57.64 22.03
CA GLU A 296 88.58 -57.85 21.30
C GLU A 296 89.82 -57.66 22.17
N ARG A 297 89.81 -56.63 23.03
CA ARG A 297 90.90 -56.37 23.97
C ARG A 297 91.02 -57.51 24.99
N PHE A 298 89.90 -58.00 25.51
CA PHE A 298 89.87 -59.08 26.48
C PHE A 298 90.51 -60.35 25.89
N ILE A 299 90.27 -60.70 24.63
CA ILE A 299 90.92 -61.85 23.98
C ILE A 299 92.46 -61.71 23.96
N LYS A 300 92.98 -60.49 23.75
CA LYS A 300 94.43 -60.23 23.80
C LYS A 300 94.96 -60.33 25.23
N VAL A 301 94.22 -59.79 26.20
CA VAL A 301 94.57 -59.84 27.63
C VAL A 301 94.54 -61.28 28.15
N ASP A 302 93.52 -62.08 27.82
CA ASP A 302 93.42 -63.51 28.13
C ASP A 302 94.67 -64.26 27.66
N ARG A 303 95.09 -64.01 26.40
CA ARG A 303 96.30 -64.61 25.85
C ARG A 303 97.57 -64.20 26.60
N ILE A 304 97.71 -62.93 27.00
CA ILE A 304 98.89 -62.45 27.73
C ILE A 304 98.88 -62.99 29.16
N CYS A 305 97.75 -62.95 29.86
CA CYS A 305 97.62 -63.44 31.22
C CYS A 305 97.91 -64.94 31.31
N LYS A 306 97.45 -65.74 30.32
CA LYS A 306 97.82 -67.17 30.24
C LYS A 306 99.32 -67.40 30.03
N ARG A 307 100.01 -66.52 29.29
CA ARG A 307 101.47 -66.59 29.11
C ARG A 307 102.27 -66.18 30.35
N VAL A 308 101.63 -65.51 31.30
CA VAL A 308 102.25 -64.94 32.51
C VAL A 308 101.69 -65.59 33.79
N SER A 309 100.83 -66.59 33.67
CA SER A 309 100.08 -67.21 34.78
C SER A 309 100.95 -67.86 35.86
N MET A 310 102.14 -68.35 35.52
CA MET A 310 103.08 -69.00 36.47
C MET A 310 103.97 -67.99 37.22
N ILE A 311 103.79 -66.68 36.98
CA ILE A 311 104.54 -65.63 37.66
C ILE A 311 103.74 -65.18 38.89
N GLY A 312 104.29 -65.45 40.07
CA GLY A 312 103.77 -64.91 41.33
C GLY A 312 104.27 -63.49 41.61
N ASP A 313 103.75 -62.89 42.68
CA ASP A 313 103.92 -61.46 43.04
C ASP A 313 105.38 -60.99 43.20
N ASN A 314 106.32 -61.93 43.39
CA ASN A 314 107.75 -61.65 43.57
C ASN A 314 108.59 -61.69 42.27
N GLY A 315 107.94 -61.75 41.10
CA GLY A 315 108.61 -61.84 39.81
C GLY A 315 109.17 -63.26 39.51
N GLY A 316 109.11 -63.66 38.24
CA GLY A 316 109.54 -64.99 37.79
C GLY A 316 110.96 -64.99 37.22
N SER A 317 111.64 -66.16 37.25
CA SER A 317 112.88 -66.35 36.48
C SER A 317 112.56 -66.49 34.98
N LEU A 318 113.52 -66.18 34.08
CA LEU A 318 113.36 -66.32 32.62
C LEU A 318 112.87 -67.72 32.18
N ILE A 319 113.32 -68.76 32.88
CA ILE A 319 112.89 -70.15 32.64
C ILE A 319 111.41 -70.33 33.01
N LYS A 320 110.93 -69.68 34.08
CA LYS A 320 109.50 -69.67 34.43
C LYS A 320 108.66 -68.95 33.37
N TYR A 321 109.13 -67.86 32.78
CA TYR A 321 108.43 -67.21 31.66
C TYR A 321 108.34 -68.14 30.44
N MET A 322 109.42 -68.84 30.08
CA MET A 322 109.40 -69.82 28.99
C MET A 322 108.46 -71.00 29.27
N LEU A 323 108.46 -71.52 30.51
CA LEU A 323 107.54 -72.57 30.94
C LEU A 323 106.08 -72.10 30.92
N SER A 324 105.80 -70.90 31.42
CA SER A 324 104.45 -70.31 31.38
C SER A 324 103.95 -70.12 29.95
N TYR A 325 104.84 -69.75 29.02
CA TYR A 325 104.52 -69.63 27.60
C TYR A 325 104.17 -71.00 26.98
N VAL A 326 104.98 -72.03 27.21
CA VAL A 326 104.71 -73.38 26.70
C VAL A 326 103.44 -73.97 27.31
N GLN A 327 103.23 -73.78 28.62
CA GLN A 327 102.03 -74.20 29.33
C GLN A 327 100.78 -73.51 28.79
N SER A 328 100.86 -72.20 28.48
CA SER A 328 99.74 -71.44 27.91
C SER A 328 99.23 -71.99 26.57
N PHE A 329 100.06 -72.71 25.83
CA PHE A 329 99.70 -73.35 24.57
C PHE A 329 99.14 -74.77 24.75
N LEU A 330 99.59 -75.50 25.79
CA LEU A 330 99.21 -76.88 26.08
C LEU A 330 97.91 -77.02 26.88
N ILE A 331 97.53 -75.99 27.65
CA ILE A 331 96.25 -75.97 28.35
C ILE A 331 95.15 -75.71 27.33
N LEU A 332 94.54 -76.79 26.84
CA LEU A 332 93.23 -76.75 26.17
C LEU A 332 92.22 -76.20 27.18
N ASN A 333 91.50 -75.15 26.79
CA ASN A 333 90.51 -74.47 27.64
C ASN A 333 89.42 -75.48 28.05
N ALA A 334 89.54 -76.07 29.24
CA ALA A 334 88.67 -77.14 29.70
C ALA A 334 87.53 -76.66 30.62
N PHE A 335 87.23 -75.36 30.66
CA PHE A 335 86.23 -74.81 31.58
C PHE A 335 85.32 -73.80 30.85
N GLU A 336 84.28 -74.32 30.22
CA GLU A 336 83.12 -73.56 29.73
C GLU A 336 81.94 -73.59 30.73
N TYR A 337 82.15 -74.15 31.92
CA TYR A 337 81.13 -74.27 32.96
C TYR A 337 81.59 -73.57 34.24
N LEU A 338 80.80 -72.59 34.70
CA LEU A 338 80.87 -72.16 36.10
C LEU A 338 80.46 -73.33 37.00
N PRO A 339 81.11 -73.51 38.16
CA PRO A 339 80.63 -74.45 39.16
C PRO A 339 79.19 -74.09 39.55
N GLY A 340 78.31 -75.08 39.71
CA GLY A 340 76.89 -74.84 40.00
C GLY A 340 76.60 -74.08 41.30
N SER A 341 77.59 -73.91 42.19
CA SER A 341 77.54 -73.04 43.37
C SER A 341 77.55 -71.54 43.02
N GLU A 342 78.28 -71.14 41.97
CA GLU A 342 78.38 -69.74 41.53
C GLU A 342 77.14 -69.31 40.73
N VAL A 343 76.46 -70.25 40.08
CA VAL A 343 75.15 -70.02 39.43
C VAL A 343 74.04 -69.74 40.48
N ARG A 344 74.30 -69.99 41.76
CA ARG A 344 73.37 -69.78 42.88
C ARG A 344 73.78 -68.62 43.81
N ASP A 345 74.70 -67.75 43.38
CA ASP A 345 75.17 -66.59 44.18
C ASP A 345 75.80 -66.98 45.55
N GLU A 346 76.51 -68.11 45.62
CA GLU A 346 77.27 -68.51 46.82
C GLU A 346 78.64 -67.79 46.89
N GLU A 347 79.15 -67.53 48.10
CA GLU A 347 80.44 -66.82 48.31
C GLU A 347 81.63 -67.57 47.67
N VAL A 348 82.36 -66.87 46.79
CA VAL A 348 83.54 -67.40 46.11
C VAL A 348 84.80 -67.18 46.95
N PRO A 349 85.57 -68.24 47.31
CA PRO A 349 86.81 -68.09 48.08
C PRO A 349 87.95 -67.50 47.22
N VAL A 350 88.03 -66.17 47.18
CA VAL A 350 88.95 -65.36 46.34
C VAL A 350 90.42 -65.78 46.45
N ASP A 351 90.87 -66.17 47.65
CA ASP A 351 92.27 -66.53 47.93
C ASP A 351 92.74 -67.84 47.26
N SER A 352 91.80 -68.67 46.78
CA SER A 352 92.09 -69.97 46.18
C SER A 352 92.04 -69.98 44.64
N LEU A 353 91.71 -68.84 44.03
CA LEU A 353 91.49 -68.77 42.59
C LEU A 353 92.80 -68.74 41.81
N SER A 354 92.93 -69.62 40.83
CA SER A 354 93.99 -69.55 39.83
C SER A 354 93.70 -68.45 38.81
N VAL A 355 94.76 -67.89 38.20
CA VAL A 355 94.65 -66.95 37.07
C VAL A 355 93.78 -67.53 35.94
N TYR A 356 93.82 -68.85 35.74
CA TYR A 356 93.00 -69.53 34.74
C TYR A 356 91.50 -69.53 35.10
N ASP A 357 91.17 -69.69 36.38
CA ASP A 357 89.78 -69.70 36.85
C ASP A 357 89.16 -68.30 36.78
N ILE A 358 89.97 -67.26 37.03
CA ILE A 358 89.56 -65.85 36.90
C ILE A 358 89.27 -65.52 35.43
N LEU A 359 90.17 -65.91 34.52
CA LEU A 359 89.99 -65.67 33.08
C LEU A 359 88.81 -66.45 32.50
N ALA A 360 88.56 -67.68 32.97
CA ALA A 360 87.41 -68.48 32.56
C ALA A 360 86.08 -67.81 32.98
N ARG A 361 85.98 -67.29 34.21
CA ARG A 361 84.80 -66.54 34.68
C ARG A 361 84.59 -65.24 33.90
N ALA A 362 85.64 -64.44 33.73
CA ALA A 362 85.56 -63.19 32.97
C ALA A 362 85.14 -63.44 31.52
N ARG A 363 85.61 -64.53 30.90
CA ARG A 363 85.19 -64.95 29.56
C ARG A 363 83.72 -65.37 29.53
N TYR A 364 83.27 -66.13 30.52
CA TYR A 364 81.88 -66.55 30.64
C TYR A 364 80.91 -65.37 30.80
N CYS A 365 81.23 -64.39 31.66
CA CYS A 365 80.44 -63.17 31.82
C CYS A 365 80.39 -62.38 30.50
N LEU A 366 81.51 -62.32 29.79
CA LEU A 366 81.62 -61.61 28.52
C LEU A 366 80.90 -62.32 27.36
N ASP A 367 80.79 -63.65 27.37
CA ASP A 367 80.05 -64.42 26.34
C ASP A 367 78.52 -64.41 26.57
N LYS A 368 78.07 -64.14 27.80
CA LYS A 368 76.64 -64.01 28.16
C LYS A 368 76.10 -62.57 28.09
N ASP A 369 76.91 -61.61 27.66
CA ASP A 369 76.62 -60.17 27.68
C ASP A 369 76.18 -59.65 29.07
N ASP A 370 76.57 -60.34 30.16
CA ASP A 370 76.26 -59.94 31.53
C ASP A 370 77.45 -59.17 32.13
N LEU A 371 77.61 -57.94 31.65
CA LEU A 371 78.74 -57.06 31.99
C LEU A 371 78.53 -56.27 33.30
N LEU A 372 77.39 -56.45 33.98
CA LEU A 372 77.03 -55.72 35.20
C LEU A 372 77.20 -56.54 36.50
N GLN A 373 77.48 -57.84 36.39
CA GLN A 373 77.68 -58.75 37.53
C GLN A 373 79.15 -59.10 37.84
N SER A 374 80.15 -58.34 37.35
CA SER A 374 81.57 -58.61 37.67
C SER A 374 82.10 -57.79 38.85
#